data_AF-A0A5C5WAA2-F1
#
_entry.id   AF-A0A5C5WAA2-F1
#
_cell.length_a   1.000
_cell.length_b   1.000
_cell.length_c   1.000
_cell.angle_alpha   90.00
_cell.angle_beta   90.00
_cell.angle_gamma   90.00
#
_symmetry.space_group_name_H-M   'P 1'
#
loop_
_entity.id
_entity.type
_entity.pdbx_description
1 polymer ?
#
loop_
_entity_poly.entity_id
_entity_poly.type
_entity_poly.pdbx_seq_one_letter_code
_entity_poly.pdbx_strand_id
1 'polypeptide(L)'
;MELIKFRSLGDCNSLLRAKDIIGKNLFWCSRIWEMNDPMEGVYKCYPNSNAISKLYNAKKKRFICSCSDTAALSTPSMWGYYANGFRGIALKFTSNSRQLNKIQYCDELPTIEYWPAVENLIHAL
;
A
#
# COMPACT_ATOMS: atom_id res chain seq x y z
N MET A 1 4.93 14.57 -7.42
CA MET A 1 5.88 13.50 -7.07
C MET A 1 5.87 12.45 -8.17
N GLU A 2 7.04 11.96 -8.59
CA GLU A 2 7.14 10.80 -9.48
C GLU A 2 6.97 9.51 -8.67
N LEU A 3 6.11 8.62 -9.16
CA LEU A 3 5.78 7.35 -8.52
C LEU A 3 5.92 6.20 -9.52
N ILE A 4 6.31 5.05 -8.99
CA ILE A 4 6.48 3.81 -9.73
C ILE A 4 5.47 2.78 -9.20
N LYS A 5 4.76 2.13 -10.13
CA LYS A 5 3.93 0.96 -9.84
C LYS A 5 4.40 -0.22 -10.66
N PHE A 6 4.91 -1.24 -9.98
CA PHE A 6 5.20 -2.53 -10.58
C PHE A 6 3.91 -3.33 -10.75
N ARG A 7 3.79 -4.02 -11.88
CA ARG A 7 2.68 -4.94 -12.16
C ARG A 7 3.19 -6.19 -12.85
N SER A 8 2.71 -7.34 -12.38
CA SER A 8 2.75 -8.60 -13.11
C SER A 8 2.00 -8.47 -14.44
N LEU A 9 2.42 -9.24 -15.45
CA LEU A 9 1.63 -9.55 -16.66
C LEU A 9 1.38 -11.06 -16.80
N GLY A 10 1.54 -11.81 -15.71
CA GLY A 10 1.47 -13.28 -15.71
C GLY A 10 0.07 -13.87 -15.91
N ASP A 11 -0.99 -13.06 -15.78
CA ASP A 11 -2.37 -13.50 -15.88
C ASP A 11 -3.28 -12.41 -16.47
N CYS A 12 -4.48 -12.81 -16.92
CA CYS A 12 -5.44 -11.92 -17.57
C CYS A 12 -5.89 -10.75 -16.66
N ASN A 13 -6.07 -10.97 -15.36
CA ASN A 13 -6.51 -9.91 -14.45
C ASN A 13 -5.41 -8.87 -14.26
N SER A 14 -4.15 -9.32 -14.14
CA SER A 14 -2.99 -8.43 -14.06
C SER A 14 -2.82 -7.62 -15.34
N LEU A 15 -3.04 -8.23 -16.52
CA LEU A 15 -3.03 -7.52 -17.80
C LEU A 15 -4.16 -6.48 -17.91
N LEU A 16 -5.39 -6.82 -17.48
CA LEU A 16 -6.51 -5.88 -17.47
C LEU A 16 -6.24 -4.69 -16.56
N ARG A 17 -5.67 -4.91 -15.37
CA ARG A 17 -5.26 -3.84 -14.45
C ARG A 17 -4.20 -2.94 -15.08
N ALA A 18 -3.22 -3.51 -15.78
CA ALA A 18 -2.23 -2.71 -16.51
C ALA A 18 -2.87 -1.86 -17.61
N LYS A 19 -3.81 -2.44 -18.37
CA LYS A 19 -4.58 -1.72 -19.40
C LYS A 19 -5.43 -0.58 -18.82
N ASP A 20 -6.06 -0.79 -17.68
CA ASP A 20 -6.87 0.25 -17.02
C ASP A 20 -5.99 1.41 -16.51
N ILE A 21 -4.79 1.12 -15.99
CA ILE A 21 -3.85 2.18 -15.59
C ILE A 21 -3.42 2.99 -16.81
N ILE A 22 -3.00 2.34 -17.90
CA ILE A 22 -2.46 3.02 -19.09
C ILE A 22 -3.57 3.74 -19.87
N GLY A 23 -4.69 3.06 -20.10
CA GLY A 23 -5.75 3.54 -21.00
C GLY A 23 -6.76 4.46 -20.33
N LYS A 24 -6.95 4.35 -19.02
CA LYS A 24 -8.00 5.09 -18.29
C LYS A 24 -7.48 5.88 -17.09
N ASN A 25 -6.17 5.80 -16.78
CA ASN A 25 -5.58 6.36 -15.56
C ASN A 25 -6.24 5.85 -14.27
N LEU A 26 -6.77 4.61 -14.29
CA LEU A 26 -7.44 4.01 -13.14
C LEU A 26 -6.50 3.08 -12.39
N PHE A 27 -6.31 3.36 -11.10
CA PHE A 27 -5.53 2.52 -10.21
C PHE A 27 -6.44 1.60 -9.40
N TRP A 28 -6.08 0.31 -9.38
CA TRP A 28 -6.67 -0.62 -8.44
C TRP A 28 -6.13 -0.37 -7.03
N CYS A 29 -7.02 -0.07 -6.10
CA CYS A 29 -6.74 0.08 -4.68
C CYS A 29 -7.28 -1.13 -3.92
N SER A 30 -6.53 -1.62 -2.93
CA SER A 30 -6.90 -2.77 -2.11
C SER A 30 -7.39 -2.35 -0.73
N ARG A 31 -8.20 -3.18 -0.09
CA ARG A 31 -8.43 -3.05 1.35
C ARG A 31 -7.19 -3.52 2.11
N ILE A 32 -7.04 -3.10 3.36
CA ILE A 32 -5.83 -3.42 4.14
C ILE A 32 -5.57 -4.93 4.28
N TRP A 33 -6.61 -5.76 4.45
CA TRP A 33 -6.47 -7.21 4.57
C TRP A 33 -6.28 -7.94 3.23
N GLU A 34 -6.30 -7.20 2.12
CA GLU A 34 -5.99 -7.71 0.77
C GLU A 34 -4.57 -7.31 0.33
N MET A 35 -3.82 -6.64 1.21
CA MET A 35 -2.43 -6.26 0.95
C MET A 35 -1.53 -7.48 1.01
N ASN A 36 -0.45 -7.43 0.23
CA ASN A 36 0.46 -8.55 0.03
C ASN A 36 1.64 -8.57 1.00
N ASP A 37 1.74 -7.57 1.88
CA ASP A 37 2.71 -7.53 2.95
C ASP A 37 2.02 -7.95 4.27
N PRO A 38 2.37 -9.11 4.85
CA PRO A 38 1.77 -9.59 6.08
C PRO A 38 2.14 -8.77 7.33
N MET A 39 3.19 -7.94 7.25
CA MET A 39 3.63 -7.07 8.34
C MET A 39 2.95 -5.69 8.29
N GLU A 40 2.27 -5.39 7.19
CA GLU A 40 1.58 -4.12 7.03
C GLU A 40 0.29 -4.08 7.87
N GLY A 41 0.22 -3.11 8.79
CA GLY A 41 -0.94 -2.93 9.66
C GLY A 41 -0.97 -3.84 10.90
N VAL A 42 0.19 -4.31 11.37
CA VAL A 42 0.34 -4.99 12.67
C VAL A 42 0.58 -3.96 13.79
N TYR A 43 -0.05 -4.14 14.95
CA TYR A 43 0.05 -3.23 16.10
C TYR A 43 0.18 -3.99 17.41
N LYS A 44 0.87 -3.40 18.39
CA LYS A 44 0.76 -3.79 19.80
C LYS A 44 -0.49 -3.14 20.39
N CYS A 45 -1.31 -3.91 21.10
CA CYS A 45 -2.52 -3.39 21.73
C CYS A 45 -2.62 -3.90 23.18
N TYR A 46 -2.84 -2.98 24.11
CA TYR A 46 -3.25 -3.34 25.47
C TYR A 46 -4.74 -3.73 25.45
N PRO A 47 -5.18 -4.69 26.28
CA PRO A 47 -6.51 -5.28 26.19
C PRO A 47 -7.62 -4.25 26.46
N ASN A 48 -8.09 -3.59 25.40
CA ASN A 48 -9.28 -2.76 25.36
C ASN A 48 -10.06 -3.10 24.08
N SER A 49 -11.08 -3.95 24.21
CA SER A 49 -11.87 -4.47 23.10
C SER A 49 -12.50 -3.38 22.23
N ASN A 50 -12.84 -2.22 22.80
CA ASN A 50 -13.46 -1.12 22.08
C ASN A 50 -12.47 -0.41 21.13
N ALA A 51 -11.17 -0.39 21.46
CA ALA A 51 -10.15 0.21 20.61
C ALA A 51 -9.96 -0.58 19.31
N ILE A 52 -9.98 -1.92 19.39
CA ILE A 52 -9.81 -2.83 18.25
C ILE A 52 -10.96 -2.65 17.24
N SER A 53 -12.22 -2.71 17.70
CA SER A 53 -13.37 -2.56 16.81
C SER A 53 -13.40 -1.19 16.11
N LYS A 54 -13.04 -0.12 16.83
CA LYS A 54 -12.98 1.21 16.24
C LYS A 54 -11.85 1.33 15.20
N LEU A 55 -10.66 0.79 15.47
CA LEU A 55 -9.55 0.75 14.51
C LEU A 55 -9.94 0.01 13.23
N TYR A 56 -10.52 -1.18 13.39
CA TYR A 56 -10.99 -1.99 12.27
C TYR A 56 -12.01 -1.24 11.41
N ASN A 57 -13.01 -0.62 12.05
CA ASN A 57 -14.03 0.17 11.35
C ASN A 57 -13.46 1.41 10.65
N ALA A 58 -12.43 2.04 11.22
CA ALA A 58 -11.74 3.16 10.59
C ALA A 58 -10.98 2.72 9.33
N LYS A 59 -10.24 1.61 9.41
CA LYS A 59 -9.47 1.05 8.28
C LYS A 59 -10.36 0.49 7.17
N LYS A 60 -11.49 -0.14 7.52
CA LYS A 60 -12.48 -0.68 6.57
C LYS A 60 -13.01 0.37 5.59
N LYS A 61 -13.02 1.65 5.96
CA LYS A 61 -13.52 2.75 5.12
C LYS A 61 -12.51 3.25 4.08
N ARG A 62 -11.28 2.71 4.05
CA ARG A 62 -10.21 3.18 3.17
C ARG A 62 -9.77 2.09 2.20
N PHE A 63 -9.32 2.53 1.03
CA PHE A 63 -8.62 1.70 0.06
C PHE A 63 -7.22 2.28 -0.14
N ILE A 64 -6.24 1.40 -0.35
CA ILE A 64 -4.82 1.73 -0.37
C ILE A 64 -4.26 1.40 -1.75
N CYS A 65 -3.48 2.32 -2.32
CA CYS A 65 -2.70 2.08 -3.53
C CYS A 65 -1.22 2.35 -3.24
N SER A 66 -0.48 1.31 -2.89
CA SER A 66 0.95 1.43 -2.58
C SER A 66 1.77 1.67 -3.84
N CYS A 67 2.59 2.70 -3.85
CA CYS A 67 3.48 3.03 -4.96
C CYS A 67 4.87 3.26 -4.41
N SER A 68 5.88 3.01 -5.24
CA SER A 68 7.27 3.23 -4.86
C SER A 68 7.76 4.56 -5.42
N ASP A 69 8.85 5.08 -4.87
CA ASP A 69 9.59 6.16 -5.51
C ASP A 69 10.43 5.62 -6.69
N THR A 70 11.15 6.52 -7.35
CA THR A 70 11.97 6.21 -8.53
C THR A 70 13.17 5.32 -8.21
N ALA A 71 13.65 5.29 -6.96
CA ALA A 71 14.77 4.43 -6.55
C ALA A 71 14.41 2.94 -6.58
N ALA A 72 13.11 2.60 -6.56
CA ALA A 72 12.68 1.21 -6.66
C ALA A 72 12.99 0.58 -8.03
N LEU A 73 13.17 1.37 -9.10
CA LEU A 73 13.57 0.85 -10.41
C LEU A 73 14.94 0.17 -10.37
N SER A 74 15.87 0.67 -9.53
CA SER A 74 17.20 0.09 -9.32
C SER A 74 17.24 -0.97 -8.22
N THR A 75 16.07 -1.45 -7.75
CA THR A 75 15.97 -2.45 -6.69
C THR A 75 15.47 -3.79 -7.28
N PRO A 76 16.36 -4.76 -7.58
CA PRO A 76 15.97 -6.00 -8.27
C PRO A 76 14.92 -6.83 -7.51
N SER A 77 14.92 -6.79 -6.17
CA SER A 77 13.93 -7.50 -5.37
C SER A 77 12.50 -7.00 -5.63
N MET A 78 12.32 -5.72 -5.93
CA MET A 78 11.00 -5.14 -6.26
C MET A 78 10.47 -5.71 -7.59
N TRP A 79 11.35 -5.85 -8.59
CA TRP A 79 11.01 -6.51 -9.86
C TRP A 79 10.70 -7.99 -9.68
N GLY A 80 11.48 -8.68 -8.82
CA GLY A 80 11.24 -10.06 -8.47
C GLY A 80 9.84 -10.26 -7.86
N TYR A 81 9.52 -9.48 -6.84
CA TYR A 81 8.29 -9.63 -6.05
C TYR A 81 7.05 -9.07 -6.75
N TYR A 82 7.11 -7.84 -7.25
CA TYR A 82 5.93 -7.12 -7.75
C TYR A 82 5.76 -7.18 -9.28
N ALA A 83 6.79 -7.58 -10.04
CA ALA A 83 6.73 -7.73 -11.49
C ALA A 83 6.88 -9.20 -11.94
N ASN A 84 6.39 -10.15 -11.13
CA ASN A 84 6.32 -11.59 -11.47
C ASN A 84 7.65 -12.20 -11.92
N GLY A 85 8.72 -11.98 -11.13
CA GLY A 85 10.04 -12.46 -11.47
C GLY A 85 10.56 -11.84 -12.78
N PHE A 86 10.53 -10.50 -12.89
CA PHE A 86 11.02 -9.76 -14.06
C PHE A 86 10.23 -9.96 -15.36
N ARG A 87 9.00 -10.49 -15.30
CA ARG A 87 8.11 -10.71 -16.47
C ARG A 87 6.96 -9.71 -16.57
N GLY A 88 7.01 -8.67 -15.75
CA GLY A 88 6.00 -7.62 -15.66
C GLY A 88 6.47 -6.30 -16.24
N ILE A 89 5.82 -5.22 -15.80
CA ILE A 89 6.12 -3.85 -16.21
C ILE A 89 6.27 -2.95 -14.98
N ALA A 90 7.00 -1.86 -15.15
CA ALA A 90 7.01 -0.73 -14.23
C ALA A 90 6.36 0.47 -14.91
N LEU A 91 5.32 1.01 -14.27
CA LEU A 91 4.61 2.19 -14.75
C LEU A 91 5.04 3.39 -13.94
N LYS A 92 5.61 4.39 -14.62
CA LYS A 92 5.95 5.68 -14.01
C LYS A 92 4.84 6.68 -14.27
N PHE A 93 4.43 7.40 -13.23
CA PHE A 93 3.44 8.46 -13.33
C PHE A 93 3.73 9.58 -12.34
N THR A 94 3.19 10.75 -12.63
CA THR A 94 3.31 11.93 -11.78
C THR A 94 1.98 12.19 -11.10
N SER A 95 2.01 12.35 -9.78
CA SER A 95 0.85 12.76 -9.01
C SER A 95 1.12 14.06 -8.27
N ASN A 96 0.15 14.96 -8.34
CA ASN A 96 0.10 16.22 -7.59
C ASN A 96 -0.81 16.11 -6.36
N SER A 97 -1.22 14.90 -5.99
CA SER A 97 -2.13 14.69 -4.86
C SER A 97 -1.45 15.09 -3.55
N ARG A 98 -2.16 15.92 -2.76
CA ARG A 98 -1.77 16.27 -1.40
C ARG A 98 -1.93 15.11 -0.41
N GLN A 99 -2.52 13.99 -0.83
CA GLN A 99 -2.80 12.82 0.00
C GLN A 99 -1.75 11.71 -0.14
N LEU A 100 -0.61 11.99 -0.76
CA LEU A 100 0.51 11.05 -0.81
C LEU A 100 1.31 11.15 0.48
N ASN A 101 1.26 10.10 1.28
CA ASN A 101 2.09 9.98 2.47
C ASN A 101 3.26 9.05 2.15
N LYS A 102 4.49 9.53 2.35
CA LYS A 102 5.65 8.66 2.29
C LYS A 102 5.65 7.81 3.55
N ILE A 103 5.54 6.49 3.39
CA ILE A 103 5.61 5.55 4.51
C ILE A 103 6.99 5.65 5.15
N GLN A 104 7.01 5.79 6.47
CA GLN A 104 8.21 5.61 7.29
C GLN A 104 8.12 4.25 7.94
N TYR A 105 8.93 3.31 7.45
CA TYR A 105 9.04 1.99 8.07
C TYR A 105 9.75 2.14 9.43
N CYS A 106 9.24 1.44 10.43
CA CYS A 106 9.82 1.38 11.77
C CYS A 106 10.04 -0.08 12.16
N ASP A 107 11.14 -0.35 12.86
CA ASP A 107 11.48 -1.70 13.31
C ASP A 107 10.59 -2.14 14.50
N GLU A 108 10.06 -1.17 15.24
CA GLU A 108 9.18 -1.41 16.37
C GLU A 108 7.72 -1.35 15.96
N LEU A 109 6.93 -2.36 16.38
CA LEU A 109 5.49 -2.33 16.19
C LEU A 109 4.86 -1.14 16.93
N PRO A 110 4.06 -0.31 16.25
CA PRO A 110 3.36 0.79 16.89
C PRO A 110 2.39 0.28 17.96
N THR A 111 2.37 0.96 19.11
CA THR A 111 1.52 0.62 20.25
C THR A 111 0.27 1.50 20.28
N ILE A 112 -0.90 0.87 20.42
CA ILE A 112 -2.18 1.56 20.60
C ILE A 112 -2.40 1.80 22.09
N GLU A 113 -2.05 2.99 22.56
CA GLU A 113 -2.25 3.40 23.96
C GLU A 113 -3.61 4.11 24.16
N TYR A 114 -3.99 5.06 23.29
CA TYR A 114 -5.27 5.81 23.36
C TYR A 114 -5.80 6.27 21.97
N TRP A 115 -7.11 6.50 21.84
CA TRP A 115 -7.80 6.75 20.56
C TRP A 115 -7.28 7.92 19.70
N PRO A 116 -6.85 9.09 20.23
CA PRO A 116 -6.26 10.15 19.41
C PRO A 116 -4.99 9.70 18.67
N ALA A 117 -4.26 8.71 19.20
CA ALA A 117 -3.11 8.12 18.52
C ALA A 117 -3.51 7.23 17.33
N VAL A 118 -4.76 6.73 17.31
CA VAL A 118 -5.25 5.84 16.25
C VAL A 118 -5.41 6.57 14.92
N GLU A 119 -5.83 7.85 14.90
CA GLU A 119 -5.96 8.63 13.66
C GLU A 119 -4.62 8.71 12.90
N ASN A 120 -3.52 8.92 13.62
CA ASN A 120 -2.17 8.90 13.07
C ASN A 120 -1.79 7.53 12.51
N LEU A 121 -2.25 6.44 13.15
CA LEU A 121 -2.03 5.06 12.68
C LEU A 121 -2.87 4.70 11.45
N ILE A 122 -3.94 5.44 11.14
CA ILE A 122 -4.69 5.26 9.87
C ILE A 122 -3.91 5.89 8.69
N HIS A 123 -2.96 6.78 8.96
CA HIS A 123 -2.08 7.41 7.97
C HIS A 123 -0.67 6.79 7.91
N ALA A 124 -0.35 5.87 8.82
CA ALA A 124 0.93 5.18 8.91
C ALA A 124 1.07 4.01 7.91
N LEU A 125 0.32 4.05 6.81
CA LEU A 125 0.33 3.08 5.70
C LEU A 125 0.49 3.84 4.38
#